data_AF-A0A2G8RKM9-F1
#
_entry.id   AF-A0A2G8RKM9-F1
#
_cell.length_a   1.000
_cell.length_b   1.000
_cell.length_c   1.000
_cell.angle_alpha   90.00
_cell.angle_beta   90.00
_cell.angle_gamma   90.00
#
_symmetry.space_group_name_H-M   'P 1'
#
loop_
_entity.id
_entity.type
_entity.pdbx_description
1 polymer ?
#
loop_
_entity_poly.entity_id
_entity_poly.type
_entity_poly.pdbx_seq_one_letter_code
_entity_poly.pdbx_strand_id
1 'polypeptide(L)'
;MVQIARGQNEAPNLCRLLTDSTVLKLFHFGRFDIAAMYNAFGALAAPVYCTKIASKLIRTYTDRHGLRNLVQEFLGTDMSKQQQSSDWGATELTIAQLDYAASDVLYLHRLREVLDAMLAREGRTDMAQACFDFLPVRAQLDLAGWQETDIFAHS
;
A
#
# COMPACT_ATOMS: atom_id res chain seq x y z
N MET A 1 5.59 -0.70 -6.28
CA MET A 1 6.57 -1.79 -6.49
C MET A 1 7.97 -1.27 -6.29
N VAL A 2 8.83 -2.04 -5.61
CA VAL A 2 10.20 -1.65 -5.27
C VAL A 2 11.12 -2.80 -5.67
N GLN A 3 12.17 -2.50 -6.43
CA GLN A 3 13.24 -3.45 -6.72
C GLN A 3 14.40 -3.16 -5.75
N ILE A 4 14.82 -4.18 -5.00
CA ILE A 4 15.93 -4.10 -4.04
C ILE A 4 17.00 -5.07 -4.51
N ALA A 5 18.19 -4.56 -4.80
CA ALA A 5 19.28 -5.41 -5.29
C ALA A 5 19.73 -6.39 -4.21
N ARG A 6 20.26 -7.56 -4.61
CA ARG A 6 20.77 -8.55 -3.66
C ARG A 6 21.91 -7.94 -2.82
N GLY A 7 21.75 -7.94 -1.51
CA GLY A 7 22.72 -7.37 -0.56
C GLY A 7 22.58 -5.86 -0.37
N GLN A 8 21.66 -5.19 -1.07
CA GLN A 8 21.35 -3.79 -0.82
C GLN A 8 20.63 -3.66 0.52
N ASN A 9 21.22 -2.90 1.44
CA ASN A 9 20.70 -2.62 2.77
C ASN A 9 20.56 -1.11 3.04
N GLU A 10 20.82 -0.28 2.02
CA GLU A 10 20.70 1.18 2.11
C GLU A 10 19.98 1.78 0.90
N ALA A 11 19.20 2.82 1.18
CA ALA A 11 18.54 3.67 0.20
C ALA A 11 18.26 5.06 0.84
N PRO A 12 19.28 5.88 1.12
CA PRO A 12 19.19 6.99 2.08
C PRO A 12 18.09 8.01 1.76
N ASN A 13 17.90 8.35 0.47
CA ASN A 13 16.84 9.27 0.04
C ASN A 13 15.44 8.68 0.24
N LEU A 14 15.28 7.39 -0.05
CA LEU A 14 14.03 6.68 0.17
C LEU A 14 13.74 6.55 1.66
N CYS A 15 14.71 6.12 2.47
CA CYS A 15 14.57 6.00 3.91
C CYS A 15 14.13 7.34 4.53
N ARG A 16 14.79 8.44 4.16
CA ARG A 16 14.42 9.79 4.61
C ARG A 16 12.96 10.12 4.28
N LEU A 17 12.50 9.83 3.06
CA LEU A 17 11.11 10.07 2.67
C LEU A 17 10.12 9.20 3.46
N LEU A 18 10.44 7.91 3.63
CA LEU A 18 9.56 6.96 4.33
C LEU A 18 9.39 7.34 5.80
N THR A 19 10.45 7.79 6.47
CA THR A 19 10.41 8.16 7.90
C THR A 19 10.04 9.62 8.15
N ASP A 20 9.87 10.44 7.12
CA ASP A 20 9.45 11.84 7.27
C ASP A 20 8.00 11.91 7.76
N SER A 21 7.82 12.36 9.02
CA SER A 21 6.50 12.46 9.65
C SER A 21 5.61 13.55 9.04
N THR A 22 6.17 14.46 8.25
CA THR A 22 5.43 15.55 7.59
C THR A 22 4.88 15.13 6.23
N VAL A 23 5.31 13.98 5.71
CA VAL A 23 4.89 13.46 4.41
C VAL A 23 3.97 12.26 4.61
N LEU A 24 2.76 12.31 4.07
CA LEU A 24 1.84 11.17 4.05
C LEU A 24 2.19 10.21 2.92
N LYS A 25 2.41 8.93 3.22
CA LYS A 25 2.69 7.90 2.21
C LYS A 25 1.42 7.16 1.84
N LEU A 26 1.04 7.20 0.56
CA LEU A 26 -0.14 6.49 0.05
C LEU A 26 0.24 5.10 -0.44
N PHE A 27 -0.50 4.10 -0.01
CA PHE A 27 -0.37 2.72 -0.48
C PHE A 27 -1.73 2.16 -0.92
N HIS A 28 -1.67 1.14 -1.78
CA HIS A 28 -2.75 0.18 -1.91
C HIS A 28 -2.30 -1.14 -1.32
N PHE A 29 -2.87 -1.52 -0.17
CA PHE A 29 -2.42 -2.68 0.62
C PHE A 29 -1.00 -2.54 1.21
N GLY A 30 -0.69 -1.40 1.84
CA GLY A 30 0.66 -1.11 2.33
C GLY A 30 1.24 -2.06 3.38
N ARG A 31 0.46 -2.98 3.96
CA ARG A 31 0.92 -4.00 4.93
C ARG A 31 2.21 -4.70 4.45
N PHE A 32 2.22 -5.14 3.19
CA PHE A 32 3.36 -5.85 2.60
C PHE A 32 4.53 -4.91 2.28
N ASP A 33 4.26 -3.79 1.60
CA ASP A 33 5.32 -2.85 1.20
C ASP A 33 6.06 -2.27 2.40
N ILE A 34 5.34 -1.91 3.46
CA ILE A 34 5.93 -1.36 4.69
C ILE A 34 6.83 -2.41 5.35
N ALA A 35 6.39 -3.67 5.44
CA ALA A 35 7.20 -4.75 5.97
C ALA A 35 8.46 -4.98 5.12
N ALA A 36 8.33 -5.00 3.79
CA ALA A 36 9.46 -5.20 2.89
C ALA A 36 10.52 -4.09 3.03
N MET A 37 10.10 -2.82 3.06
CA MET A 37 11.02 -1.69 3.21
C MET A 37 11.66 -1.63 4.61
N TYR A 38 10.90 -1.94 5.67
CA TYR A 38 11.45 -2.02 7.02
C TYR A 38 12.47 -3.17 7.16
N ASN A 39 12.16 -4.35 6.60
CA ASN A 39 13.08 -5.48 6.60
C ASN A 39 14.37 -5.19 5.81
N ALA A 40 14.26 -4.52 4.66
CA ALA A 40 15.42 -4.24 3.81
C ALA A 40 16.31 -3.11 4.35
N PHE A 41 15.71 -2.04 4.90
CA PHE A 41 16.41 -0.79 5.16
C PHE A 41 16.27 -0.27 6.60
N GLY A 42 15.50 -0.93 7.46
CA GLY A 42 15.16 -0.43 8.79
C GLY A 42 14.25 0.80 8.80
N ALA A 43 13.76 1.24 7.63
CA ALA A 43 12.95 2.44 7.47
C ALA A 43 11.46 2.11 7.61
N LEU A 44 10.88 2.42 8.78
CA LEU A 44 9.45 2.24 9.00
C LEU A 44 8.67 3.40 8.39
N ALA A 45 7.86 3.11 7.38
CA ALA A 45 7.05 4.15 6.72
C ALA A 45 5.90 4.59 7.64
N ALA A 46 5.92 5.86 8.05
CA ALA A 46 4.84 6.50 8.82
C ALA A 46 4.92 8.03 8.68
N PRO A 47 3.79 8.78 8.60
CA PRO A 47 2.41 8.31 8.56
C PRO A 47 2.03 7.70 7.19
N VAL A 48 1.00 6.84 7.17
CA VAL A 48 0.55 6.14 5.95
C VAL A 48 -0.95 6.28 5.74
N TYR A 49 -1.39 6.10 4.50
CA TYR A 49 -2.80 5.92 4.13
C TYR A 49 -2.91 4.69 3.25
N CYS A 50 -3.90 3.83 3.51
CA CYS A 50 -4.10 2.62 2.74
C CYS A 50 -5.46 2.60 2.06
N THR A 51 -5.45 2.78 0.73
CA THR A 51 -6.68 2.80 -0.09
C THR A 51 -7.46 1.48 -0.02
N LYS A 52 -6.78 0.34 0.19
CA LYS A 52 -7.46 -0.96 0.38
C LYS A 52 -8.20 -1.04 1.71
N ILE A 53 -7.63 -0.51 2.79
CA ILE A 53 -8.32 -0.43 4.09
C ILE A 53 -9.54 0.48 3.97
N ALA A 54 -9.35 1.71 3.46
CA ALA A 54 -10.44 2.65 3.21
C ALA A 54 -11.55 2.01 2.37
N SER A 55 -11.18 1.33 1.28
CA SER A 55 -12.13 0.60 0.43
C SER A 55 -12.90 -0.49 1.17
N LYS A 56 -12.24 -1.33 1.99
CA LYS A 56 -12.92 -2.36 2.79
C LYS A 56 -13.90 -1.75 3.79
N LEU A 57 -13.59 -0.57 4.32
CA LEU A 57 -14.45 0.13 5.27
C LEU A 57 -15.68 0.77 4.63
N ILE A 58 -15.71 1.07 3.33
CA ILE A 58 -16.82 1.83 2.71
C ILE A 58 -17.51 1.11 1.54
N ARG A 59 -16.83 0.22 0.82
CA ARG A 59 -17.39 -0.55 -0.30
C ARG A 59 -17.93 -1.89 0.19
N THR A 60 -18.82 -1.86 1.18
CA THR A 60 -19.36 -3.07 1.84
C THR A 60 -20.32 -3.90 0.96
N TYR A 61 -20.61 -3.43 -0.26
CA TYR A 61 -21.43 -4.13 -1.25
C TYR A 61 -20.62 -5.06 -2.17
N THR A 62 -19.30 -5.17 -1.98
CA THR A 62 -18.44 -5.98 -2.85
C THR A 62 -17.18 -6.45 -2.13
N ASP A 63 -16.69 -7.64 -2.48
CA ASP A 63 -15.40 -8.14 -2.01
C ASP A 63 -14.21 -7.69 -2.88
N ARG A 64 -14.48 -6.95 -3.96
CA ARG A 64 -13.48 -6.58 -4.98
C ARG A 64 -12.71 -5.32 -4.58
N HIS A 65 -11.75 -5.44 -3.67
CA HIS A 65 -10.96 -4.30 -3.16
C HIS A 65 -9.56 -4.14 -3.76
N GLY A 66 -9.23 -4.81 -4.87
CA GLY A 66 -7.94 -4.63 -5.56
C GLY A 66 -7.87 -3.30 -6.33
N LEU A 67 -6.67 -2.74 -6.46
CA LEU A 67 -6.42 -1.41 -7.04
C LEU A 67 -7.11 -1.18 -8.38
N ARG A 68 -6.95 -2.10 -9.34
CA ARG A 68 -7.63 -2.04 -10.65
C ARG A 68 -9.15 -1.85 -10.52
N ASN A 69 -9.79 -2.55 -9.58
CA ASN A 69 -11.24 -2.43 -9.42
C ASN A 69 -11.64 -1.05 -8.89
N LEU A 70 -10.86 -0.49 -7.96
CA LEU A 70 -11.09 0.86 -7.45
C LEU A 70 -10.89 1.91 -8.54
N VAL A 71 -9.80 1.80 -9.31
CA VAL A 71 -9.50 2.73 -10.41
C VAL A 71 -10.56 2.64 -11.50
N GLN A 72 -11.01 1.44 -11.86
CA GLN A 72 -12.08 1.26 -12.83
C GLN A 72 -13.41 1.85 -12.34
N GLU A 73 -13.78 1.58 -11.10
CA GLU A 73 -15.07 2.00 -10.54
C GLU A 73 -15.15 3.50 -10.29
N PHE A 74 -14.10 4.08 -9.69
CA PHE A 74 -14.13 5.49 -9.28
C PHE A 74 -13.55 6.45 -10.31
N LEU A 75 -12.61 5.99 -11.13
CA LEU A 75 -11.90 6.85 -12.08
C LEU A 75 -12.20 6.49 -13.54
N GLY A 76 -13.01 5.45 -13.79
CA GLY A 76 -13.40 5.02 -15.14
C GLY A 76 -12.23 4.54 -16.00
N THR A 77 -11.07 4.25 -15.39
CA THR A 77 -9.82 3.95 -16.10
C THR A 77 -9.48 2.47 -15.95
N ASP A 78 -9.06 1.81 -17.04
CA ASP A 78 -8.60 0.42 -16.97
C ASP A 78 -7.10 0.36 -16.65
N MET A 79 -6.72 -0.63 -15.85
CA MET A 79 -5.32 -0.94 -15.53
C MET A 79 -5.00 -2.35 -16.00
N SER A 80 -3.89 -2.51 -16.72
CA SER A 80 -3.39 -3.84 -17.10
C SER A 80 -2.83 -4.58 -15.87
N LYS A 81 -3.07 -5.89 -15.81
CA LYS A 81 -2.48 -6.79 -14.79
C LYS A 81 -1.31 -7.62 -15.32
N GLN A 82 -0.95 -7.48 -16.59
CA GLN A 82 -0.07 -8.44 -17.27
C GLN A 82 1.32 -8.57 -16.63
N GLN A 83 1.81 -7.51 -15.99
CA GLN A 83 3.16 -7.48 -15.41
C GLN A 83 3.19 -7.73 -13.90
N GLN A 84 2.04 -8.02 -13.27
CA GLN A 84 2.00 -8.27 -11.82
C GLN A 84 2.85 -9.47 -11.42
N SER A 85 2.92 -10.50 -12.27
CA SER A 85 3.65 -11.75 -12.03
C SER A 85 4.84 -11.96 -12.97
N SER A 86 5.41 -10.89 -13.54
CA SER A 86 6.64 -10.96 -14.34
C SER A 86 7.89 -10.97 -13.46
N ASP A 87 9.07 -11.21 -14.05
CA ASP A 87 10.34 -11.23 -13.31
C ASP A 87 10.81 -9.82 -12.94
N TRP A 88 10.50 -9.41 -11.71
CA TRP A 88 10.93 -8.14 -11.12
C TRP A 88 12.35 -8.19 -10.54
N GLY A 89 13.00 -9.36 -10.55
CA GLY A 89 14.39 -9.54 -10.16
C GLY A 89 15.38 -9.35 -11.32
N ALA A 90 14.88 -9.15 -12.54
CA ALA A 90 15.68 -8.93 -13.73
C ALA A 90 16.58 -7.68 -13.59
N THR A 91 17.80 -7.76 -14.11
CA THR A 91 18.77 -6.63 -14.09
C THR A 91 18.29 -5.44 -14.91
N GLU A 92 17.52 -5.69 -15.97
CA GLU A 92 16.89 -4.66 -16.79
C GLU A 92 15.39 -4.87 -16.80
N LEU A 93 14.63 -3.82 -16.49
CA LEU A 93 13.18 -3.84 -16.55
C LEU A 93 12.70 -3.51 -17.97
N THR A 94 11.70 -4.25 -18.43
CA THR A 94 11.03 -3.97 -19.71
C THR A 94 10.19 -2.69 -19.63
N ILE A 95 9.92 -2.06 -20.77
CA ILE A 95 9.01 -0.90 -20.85
C ILE A 95 7.64 -1.23 -20.23
N ALA A 96 7.10 -2.42 -20.52
CA ALA A 96 5.82 -2.86 -19.95
C ALA A 96 5.85 -2.94 -18.42
N GLN A 97 6.97 -3.38 -17.82
CA GLN A 97 7.15 -3.37 -16.37
C GLN A 97 7.21 -1.93 -15.83
N LEU A 98 7.97 -1.05 -16.46
CA LEU A 98 8.03 0.36 -16.05
C LEU A 98 6.65 1.04 -16.09
N ASP A 99 5.90 0.83 -17.16
CA ASP A 99 4.53 1.34 -17.31
C ASP A 99 3.59 0.79 -16.23
N TYR A 100 3.66 -0.51 -15.97
CA TYR A 100 2.88 -1.14 -14.91
C TYR A 100 3.22 -0.54 -13.54
N ALA A 101 4.51 -0.43 -13.20
CA ALA A 101 4.96 0.10 -11.91
C ALA A 101 4.52 1.56 -11.71
N ALA A 102 4.56 2.37 -12.77
CA ALA A 102 4.06 3.75 -12.73
C ALA A 102 2.54 3.80 -12.52
N SER A 103 1.78 2.96 -13.23
CA SER A 103 0.32 2.91 -13.12
C SER A 103 -0.18 2.52 -11.72
N ASP A 104 0.58 1.69 -11.00
CA ASP A 104 0.26 1.20 -9.65
C ASP A 104 0.29 2.31 -8.57
N VAL A 105 0.90 3.46 -8.87
CA VAL A 105 0.98 4.61 -7.94
C VAL A 105 0.28 5.87 -8.47
N LEU A 106 0.12 5.99 -9.79
CA LEU A 106 -0.39 7.19 -10.47
C LEU A 106 -1.75 7.67 -9.94
N TYR A 107 -2.63 6.72 -9.59
CA TYR A 107 -4.02 7.01 -9.23
C TYR A 107 -4.29 7.13 -7.73
N LEU A 108 -3.30 6.89 -6.87
CA LEU A 108 -3.53 6.78 -5.41
C LEU A 108 -4.04 8.08 -4.79
N HIS A 109 -3.60 9.24 -5.26
CA HIS A 109 -4.06 10.54 -4.78
C HIS A 109 -5.53 10.78 -5.10
N ARG A 110 -5.94 10.54 -6.36
CA ARG A 110 -7.34 10.65 -6.80
C ARG A 110 -8.24 9.65 -6.09
N LEU A 111 -7.75 8.43 -5.86
CA LEU A 111 -8.49 7.45 -5.08
C LEU A 111 -8.69 7.90 -3.64
N ARG A 112 -7.67 8.47 -2.99
CA ARG A 112 -7.79 9.00 -1.64
C ARG A 112 -8.91 10.04 -1.54
N GLU A 113 -8.96 11.00 -2.46
CA GLU A 113 -10.00 12.05 -2.48
C GLU A 113 -11.43 11.46 -2.50
N VAL A 114 -11.67 10.48 -3.37
CA VAL A 114 -12.98 9.80 -3.47
C VAL A 114 -13.28 9.00 -2.20
N LEU A 115 -12.29 8.25 -1.70
CA LEU A 115 -12.44 7.41 -0.53
C LEU A 115 -12.66 8.22 0.75
N ASP A 116 -12.00 9.37 0.90
CA ASP A 116 -12.16 10.26 2.05
C ASP A 116 -13.57 10.86 2.10
N ALA A 117 -14.11 11.27 0.96
CA ALA A 117 -15.49 11.75 0.87
C ALA A 117 -16.50 10.66 1.29
N MET A 118 -16.26 9.41 0.87
CA MET A 118 -17.11 8.27 1.24
C MET A 118 -16.94 7.87 2.71
N LEU A 119 -15.71 7.87 3.24
CA LEU A 119 -15.45 7.62 4.66
C LEU A 119 -16.18 8.63 5.55
N ALA A 120 -16.15 9.91 5.17
CA ALA A 120 -16.88 10.96 5.86
C ALA A 120 -18.39 10.75 5.79
N ARG A 121 -18.93 10.42 4.59
CA ARG A 121 -20.37 10.13 4.40
C ARG A 121 -20.85 8.97 5.28
N GLU A 122 -20.06 7.91 5.40
CA GLU A 122 -20.40 6.72 6.19
C GLU A 122 -20.06 6.85 7.69
N GLY A 123 -19.48 7.98 8.12
CA GLY A 123 -19.06 8.19 9.50
C GLY A 123 -17.91 7.28 9.97
N ARG A 124 -17.02 6.87 9.05
CA ARG A 124 -15.94 5.89 9.30
C ARG A 124 -14.53 6.48 9.23
N THR A 125 -14.40 7.80 9.13
CA THR A 125 -13.10 8.50 9.04
C THR A 125 -12.17 8.15 10.20
N ASP A 126 -12.64 8.26 11.45
CA ASP A 126 -11.80 8.01 12.63
C ASP A 126 -11.37 6.54 12.72
N MET A 127 -12.25 5.62 12.33
CA MET A 127 -11.94 4.19 12.25
C MET A 127 -10.85 3.92 11.20
N ALA A 128 -10.96 4.54 10.02
CA ALA A 128 -9.93 4.43 8.99
C ALA A 128 -8.59 5.00 9.48
N GLN A 129 -8.61 6.16 10.14
CA GLN A 129 -7.41 6.77 10.71
C GLN A 129 -6.72 5.85 11.72
N ALA A 130 -7.46 5.28 12.67
CA ALA A 130 -6.92 4.32 13.63
C ALA A 130 -6.31 3.09 12.94
N CYS A 131 -6.94 2.59 11.87
CA CYS A 131 -6.37 1.51 11.07
C CYS A 131 -5.08 1.92 10.35
N PHE A 132 -4.98 3.15 9.86
CA PHE A 132 -3.78 3.68 9.21
C PHE A 132 -2.63 3.82 10.20
N ASP A 133 -2.92 4.35 11.39
CA ASP A 133 -1.93 4.53 12.45
C ASP A 133 -1.39 3.19 12.95
N PHE A 134 -2.23 2.14 12.98
CA PHE A 134 -1.82 0.79 13.34
C PHE A 134 -1.05 0.04 12.23
N LEU A 135 -1.21 0.44 10.96
CA LEU A 135 -0.69 -0.31 9.82
C LEU A 135 0.84 -0.54 9.85
N PRO A 136 1.70 0.43 10.24
CA PRO A 136 3.13 0.20 10.41
C PRO A 136 3.44 -0.86 11.47
N VAL A 137 2.71 -0.86 12.60
CA VAL A 137 2.85 -1.86 13.67
C VAL A 137 2.41 -3.23 13.16
N ARG A 138 1.30 -3.30 12.41
CA ARG A 138 0.85 -4.55 11.78
C ARG A 138 1.90 -5.15 10.86
N ALA A 139 2.63 -4.33 10.11
CA ALA A 139 3.73 -4.78 9.27
C ALA A 139 4.93 -5.31 10.08
N GLN A 140 5.25 -4.69 11.22
CA GLN A 140 6.28 -5.21 12.14
C GLN A 140 5.87 -6.55 12.76
N LEU A 141 4.60 -6.71 13.14
CA LEU A 141 4.07 -7.97 13.66
C LEU A 141 4.21 -9.10 12.64
N ASP A 142 4.04 -8.82 11.35
CA ASP A 142 4.23 -9.83 10.30
C ASP A 142 5.66 -10.35 10.27
N LEU A 143 6.64 -9.45 10.31
CA LEU A 143 8.06 -9.80 10.33
C LEU A 143 8.49 -10.53 11.61
N ALA A 144 7.79 -10.27 12.72
CA ALA A 144 8.01 -10.95 13.98
C ALA A 144 7.29 -12.31 14.09
N GLY A 145 6.62 -12.77 13.02
CA GLY A 145 6.05 -14.11 12.90
C GLY A 145 4.53 -14.20 13.06
N TRP A 146 3.83 -13.08 13.26
CA TRP A 146 2.36 -13.07 13.43
C TRP A 146 1.59 -12.82 12.14
N GLN A 147 2.16 -13.11 10.96
CA GLN A 147 1.56 -12.76 9.66
C GLN A 147 0.20 -13.45 9.39
N GLU A 148 0.04 -14.71 9.83
CA GLU A 148 -1.19 -15.49 9.65
C GLU A 148 -2.16 -15.34 10.83
N THR A 149 -1.79 -14.59 11.87
CA THR A 149 -2.58 -14.43 13.09
C THR A 149 -3.10 -13.00 13.21
N ASP A 150 -4.41 -12.87 13.39
CA ASP A 150 -4.97 -11.62 13.90
C ASP A 150 -4.60 -11.49 15.37
N ILE A 151 -3.78 -10.50 15.71
CA ILE A 151 -3.28 -10.30 17.08
C ILE A 151 -4.39 -9.94 18.07
N PHE A 152 -5.57 -9.56 17.56
CA PHE A 152 -6.76 -9.27 18.35
C PHE A 152 -7.69 -10.48 18.50
N ALA A 153 -7.46 -11.58 17.79
CA ALA A 153 -8.23 -12.80 17.91
C ALA A 153 -7.75 -13.66 19.10
N HIS A 154 -8.62 -14.55 19.58
CA HIS A 154 -8.27 -15.48 20.67
C HIS A 154 -7.23 -16.53 20.27
N SER A 155 -7.18 -16.90 18.98
CA SER A 155 -6.25 -17.87 18.38
C SER A 155 -6.13 -17.62 16.88
#